data_AF-A0A2E5WR23-F1
#
_entry.id   AF-A0A2E5WR23-F1
#
_cell.length_a   1.000
_cell.length_b   1.000
_cell.length_c   1.000
_cell.angle_alpha   90.00
_cell.angle_beta   90.00
_cell.angle_gamma   90.00
#
_symmetry.space_group_name_H-M   'P 1'
#
loop_
_entity.id
_entity.type
_entity.pdbx_description
1 polymer ?
#
loop_
_entity_poly.entity_id
_entity_poly.type
_entity_poly.pdbx_seq_one_letter_code
_entity_poly.pdbx_strand_id
1 'polypeptide(L)'
;MGDEIMWHRGQQVICLDDRFPGAIWEWTSHVPQVGGVYTIVGMDYLPEWGGRERVLGFRFEELPALSSRTYFSAWRFEPCWIPG
;
A
#
# COMPACT_ATOMS: atom_id res chain seq x y z
N MET A 1 2.43 -17.43 -16.92
CA MET A 1 3.56 -17.14 -16.01
C MET A 1 3.59 -15.63 -15.93
N GLY A 2 2.92 -15.05 -14.93
CA GLY A 2 2.88 -13.60 -14.78
C GLY A 2 4.24 -13.14 -14.29
N ASP A 3 4.83 -12.14 -14.95
CA ASP A 3 6.04 -11.50 -14.46
C ASP A 3 5.80 -11.06 -13.01
N GLU A 4 6.64 -11.55 -12.11
CA GLU A 4 6.61 -11.16 -10.71
C GLU A 4 7.00 -9.68 -10.65
N ILE A 5 6.04 -8.82 -10.29
CA ILE A 5 6.28 -7.39 -10.21
C ILE A 5 7.33 -7.15 -9.11
N MET A 6 8.53 -6.76 -9.51
CA MET A 6 9.61 -6.42 -8.59
C MET A 6 9.38 -5.02 -8.01
N TRP A 7 8.81 -4.97 -6.81
CA TRP A 7 8.54 -3.73 -6.09
C TRP A 7 9.83 -3.09 -5.55
N HIS A 8 9.92 -1.76 -5.61
CA HIS A 8 11.07 -1.02 -5.09
C HIS A 8 10.66 0.30 -4.42
N ARG A 9 11.52 0.79 -3.51
CA ARG A 9 11.34 2.11 -2.89
C ARG A 9 11.54 3.20 -3.95
N GLY A 10 10.73 4.25 -3.90
CA GLY A 10 10.65 5.31 -4.91
C GLY A 10 9.75 4.97 -6.10
N GLN A 11 9.26 3.73 -6.20
CA GLN A 11 8.29 3.36 -7.23
C GLN A 11 6.95 4.03 -6.97
N GLN A 12 6.34 4.57 -8.02
CA GLN A 12 4.97 5.04 -7.99
C GLN A 12 3.99 3.91 -8.30
N VAL A 13 2.90 3.86 -7.55
CA VAL A 13 1.83 2.87 -7.71
C VAL A 13 0.47 3.55 -7.72
N ILE A 14 -0.50 2.96 -8.41
CA ILE A 14 -1.89 3.42 -8.44
C ILE A 14 -2.71 2.50 -7.53
N CYS A 15 -3.53 3.07 -6.66
CA CYS A 15 -4.47 2.31 -5.86
C CYS A 15 -5.68 1.88 -6.70
N LEU A 16 -5.99 0.59 -6.66
CA LEU A 16 -7.12 -0.03 -7.35
C LEU A 16 -8.28 -0.38 -6.42
N ASP A 17 -8.02 -0.51 -5.12
CA ASP A 17 -9.02 -0.91 -4.13
C ASP A 17 -8.82 -0.13 -2.82
N ASP A 18 -9.77 0.76 -2.52
CA ASP A 18 -9.83 1.58 -1.30
C ASP A 18 -10.78 1.03 -0.22
N ARG A 19 -11.25 -0.22 -0.37
CA ARG A 19 -12.14 -0.84 0.61
C ARG A 19 -11.37 -1.31 1.82
N PHE A 20 -11.21 -0.43 2.80
CA PHE A 20 -10.57 -0.74 4.08
C PHE A 20 -11.59 -1.08 5.18
N PRO A 21 -11.27 -2.02 6.08
CA PRO A 21 -12.08 -2.24 7.29
C PRO A 21 -12.12 -0.97 8.14
N GLY A 22 -13.25 -0.70 8.78
CA GLY A 22 -13.40 0.48 9.66
C GLY A 22 -12.38 0.56 10.81
N ALA A 23 -11.78 -0.57 11.21
CA ALA A 23 -10.71 -0.60 12.21
C ALA A 23 -9.45 0.19 11.79
N ILE A 24 -9.24 0.46 10.50
CA ILE A 24 -8.06 1.20 10.02
C ILE A 24 -8.02 2.65 10.52
N TRP A 25 -9.19 3.21 10.84
CA TRP A 25 -9.32 4.59 11.33
C TRP A 25 -8.75 4.79 12.74
N GLU A 26 -8.43 3.71 13.46
CA GLU A 26 -7.68 3.77 14.72
C GLU A 26 -6.19 4.08 14.50
N TRP A 27 -5.67 3.84 13.29
CA TRP A 27 -4.23 3.90 13.00
C TRP A 27 -3.84 4.98 12.01
N THR A 28 -4.78 5.48 11.21
CA THR A 28 -4.53 6.54 10.26
C THR A 28 -5.77 7.38 10.02
N SER A 29 -5.58 8.68 9.77
CA SER A 29 -6.63 9.59 9.31
C SER A 29 -6.76 9.59 7.78
N HIS A 30 -5.82 8.97 7.07
CA HIS A 30 -5.79 8.94 5.61
C HIS A 30 -5.52 7.52 5.11
N VAL A 31 -6.31 7.10 4.13
CA VAL A 31 -6.14 5.82 3.44
C VAL A 31 -5.99 6.07 1.93
N PRO A 32 -5.31 5.18 1.20
CA PRO A 32 -5.26 5.21 -0.25
C PRO A 32 -6.66 5.32 -0.86
N GLN A 33 -6.80 6.13 -1.89
CA GLN A 33 -8.04 6.32 -2.64
C GLN A 33 -7.88 5.69 -4.02
N VAL A 34 -8.94 5.06 -4.55
CA VAL A 34 -8.90 4.48 -5.90
C VAL A 34 -8.50 5.55 -6.92
N GLY A 35 -7.56 5.20 -7.82
CA GLY A 35 -6.97 6.11 -8.81
C GLY A 35 -5.88 7.03 -8.26
N GLY A 36 -5.67 7.07 -6.94
CA GLY A 36 -4.59 7.82 -6.31
C GLY A 36 -3.22 7.21 -6.64
N VAL A 37 -2.25 8.07 -6.94
CA VAL A 37 -0.85 7.69 -7.16
C VAL A 37 -0.07 7.90 -5.88
N TYR A 38 0.71 6.89 -5.48
CA TYR A 38 1.47 6.88 -4.24
C TYR A 38 2.89 6.39 -4.45
N THR A 39 3.85 6.94 -3.71
CA THR A 39 5.27 6.62 -3.81
C THR A 39 5.70 5.70 -2.68
N ILE A 40 6.22 4.50 -3.00
CA ILE A 40 6.64 3.51 -2.00
C ILE A 40 7.87 4.03 -1.24
N VAL A 41 7.72 4.33 0.05
CA VAL A 41 8.84 4.72 0.94
C VAL A 41 9.27 3.61 1.89
N GLY A 42 8.47 2.56 2.04
CA GLY A 42 8.77 1.39 2.86
C GLY A 42 8.00 0.15 2.38
N MET A 43 8.62 -1.01 2.56
CA MET A 43 8.04 -2.31 2.24
C MET A 43 8.32 -3.27 3.40
N ASP A 44 7.31 -4.01 3.82
CA ASP A 44 7.46 -5.03 4.87
C ASP A 44 6.42 -6.15 4.68
N TYR A 45 6.71 -7.34 5.21
CA TYR A 45 5.78 -8.46 5.23
C TYR A 45 5.07 -8.46 6.58
N LEU A 46 3.80 -8.12 6.60
CA LEU A 46 3.04 -7.92 7.84
C LEU A 46 1.82 -8.84 7.88
N PRO A 47 1.37 -9.28 9.06
CA PRO A 47 0.12 -10.02 9.17
C PRO A 47 -1.02 -9.19 8.59
N GLU A 48 -1.84 -9.78 7.74
CA GLU A 48 -3.09 -9.15 7.34
C GLU A 48 -4.04 -9.05 8.56
N TRP A 49 -4.87 -8.02 8.61
CA TRP A 49 -5.85 -7.85 9.69
C TRP A 49 -6.76 -9.08 9.81
N GLY A 50 -6.68 -9.79 10.95
CA GLY A 50 -7.45 -11.00 11.21
C GLY A 50 -6.90 -12.29 10.56
N GLY A 51 -5.82 -12.20 9.79
CA GLY A 51 -5.16 -13.32 9.13
C GLY A 51 -3.91 -13.81 9.86
N ARG A 52 -3.49 -15.05 9.55
CA ARG A 52 -2.15 -15.57 9.93
C ARG A 52 -1.11 -15.36 8.84
N GLU A 53 -1.55 -15.11 7.61
CA GLU A 53 -0.66 -14.94 6.47
C GLU A 53 -0.01 -13.56 6.51
N ARG A 54 1.30 -13.54 6.23
CA ARG A 54 2.05 -12.30 6.07
C ARG A 54 2.00 -11.90 4.60
N VAL A 55 1.44 -10.73 4.33
CA VAL A 55 1.35 -10.17 2.99
C VAL A 55 2.32 -9.00 2.87
N LEU A 56 2.80 -8.76 1.65
CA LEU A 56 3.61 -7.57 1.38
C LEU A 56 2.74 -6.32 1.57
N GLY A 57 3.23 -5.37 2.35
CA GLY A 57 2.59 -4.08 2.59
C GLY A 57 3.49 -2.93 2.16
N PHE A 58 2.87 -1.85 1.71
CA PHE A 58 3.52 -0.61 1.30
C PHE A 58 3.21 0.52 2.27
N ARG A 59 4.24 1.34 2.51
CA ARG A 59 4.11 2.65 3.14
C ARG A 59 4.36 3.71 2.10
N PHE A 60 3.56 4.78 2.13
CA PHE A 60 3.58 5.82 1.12
C PHE A 60 4.05 7.17 1.68
N GLU A 61 4.67 7.97 0.81
CA GLU A 61 5.14 9.33 1.15
C GLU A 61 3.96 10.28 1.38
N GLU A 62 2.93 10.16 0.55
CA GLU A 62 1.80 11.08 0.45
C GLU A 62 0.77 10.87 1.57
N LEU A 63 0.87 9.76 2.31
CA LEU A 63 -0.05 9.42 3.39
C LEU A 63 0.63 9.62 4.75
N PRO A 64 0.32 10.71 5.47
CA PRO A 64 0.85 10.93 6.80
C PRO A 64 0.25 9.88 7.73
N ALA A 65 1.06 8.91 8.13
CA ALA A 65 0.63 7.90 9.08
C ALA A 65 0.66 8.46 10.51
N LEU A 66 -0.38 8.21 11.32
CA LEU A 66 -0.38 8.59 12.74
C LEU A 66 0.71 7.85 13.53
N SER A 67 1.16 6.70 13.00
CA SER A 67 2.35 5.99 13.44
C SER A 67 3.18 5.55 12.23
N SER A 68 4.51 5.51 12.39
CA SER A 68 5.45 5.06 11.34
C SER A 68 5.28 3.60 10.88
N ARG A 69 4.28 2.90 11.42
CA ARG A 69 3.98 1.47 11.26
C ARG A 69 2.72 1.19 10.43
N THR A 70 2.12 2.19 9.79
CA THR A 70 0.95 1.97 8.93
C THR A 70 1.40 1.54 7.54
N TYR A 71 0.99 0.34 7.14
CA TYR A 71 1.24 -0.23 5.81
C TYR A 71 -0.08 -0.68 5.19
N PHE A 72 -0.16 -0.64 3.86
CA PHE A 72 -1.33 -1.05 3.08
C PHE A 72 -0.95 -2.22 2.18
N SER A 73 -1.79 -3.25 2.12
CA SER A 73 -1.49 -4.48 1.38
C SER A 73 -1.21 -4.23 -0.10
N ALA A 74 -0.11 -4.79 -0.61
CA ALA A 74 0.39 -4.59 -1.97
C ALA A 74 -0.60 -4.99 -3.07
N TRP A 75 -1.48 -5.97 -2.80
CA TRP A 75 -2.48 -6.46 -3.75
C TRP A 75 -3.47 -5.37 -4.21
N ARG A 76 -3.59 -4.28 -3.45
CA ARG A 76 -4.45 -3.13 -3.77
C ARG A 76 -3.86 -2.19 -4.81
N PHE A 77 -2.64 -2.45 -5.26
CA PHE A 77 -1.87 -1.52 -6.07
C PHE A 77 -1.30 -2.18 -7.31
N GLU A 78 -1.16 -1.37 -8.35
CA GLU A 78 -0.41 -1.71 -9.56
C GLU A 78 0.68 -0.67 -9.83
N PRO A 79 1.77 -1.03 -10.53
CA PRO A 79 2.78 -0.06 -10.94
C PRO A 79 2.15 1.08 -11.74
N CYS A 80 2.47 2.32 -11.37
CA CYS A 80 2.12 3.48 -12.14
C CYS A 80 3.09 3.56 -13.32
N TRP A 81 2.73 2.95 -14.45
CA TRP A 81 3.46 3.13 -15.70
C TRP A 81 3.08 4.50 -16.27
N ILE A 82 3.72 5.56 -15.81
CA ILE A 82 3.67 6.84 -16.54
C ILE A 82 4.49 6.60 -17.81
N PRO A 83 3.90 6.60 -19.02
CA PRO A 83 4.70 6.60 -20.23
C PRO A 83 5.44 7.94 -20.25
N GLY A 84 6.76 7.87 -20.13
CA GLY A 84 7.65 9.02 -20.36
C GLY A 84 7.59 9.51 -21.80
#